data_AF-V5Z1Y0-F1
#
_entry.id   AF-V5Z1Y0-F1
#
_cell.length_a   1.000
_cell.length_b   1.000
_cell.length_c   1.000
_cell.angle_alpha   90.00
_cell.angle_beta   90.00
_cell.angle_gamma   90.00
#
_symmetry.space_group_name_H-M   'P 1'
#
loop_
_entity.id
_entity.type
_entity.pdbx_description
1 polymer ?
#
loop_
_entity_poly.entity_id
_entity_poly.type
_entity_poly.pdbx_seq_one_letter_code
_entity_poly.pdbx_strand_id
1 'polypeptide(L)'
;SGKDWNKLSRNEKRTLVCAQCHVEYYFTHKDNGPAGRPVFPLDNGFGPGDMYEYYKSHGPKQADGSSAPFTDWVHAASKVPMIKMQHPEYETFIDGTHGAAGVSCADCHMPYQRVDGKKVSSHWMTSPLKDPELRACRQCHADKTADYLRGRVLYTQEKTFTQLLKAQEESVRAHEAVRLANAVPAEQRAANYDSLMAEAREMVRKGQLYWDYVSAENSVGFH
;
A
#
# COMPACT_ATOMS: atom_id res chain seq x y z
N SER A 1 -4.03 -18.21 -4.44
CA SER A 1 -3.14 -18.43 -5.61
C SER A 1 -3.03 -19.89 -6.06
N GLY A 2 -3.31 -20.90 -5.22
CA GLY A 2 -3.17 -22.31 -5.61
C GLY A 2 -1.73 -22.75 -5.94
N LYS A 3 -0.74 -21.91 -5.61
CA LYS A 3 0.68 -22.13 -5.92
C LYS A 3 1.35 -22.97 -4.84
N ASP A 4 2.23 -23.88 -5.26
CA ASP A 4 3.08 -24.71 -4.39
C ASP A 4 4.48 -24.09 -4.29
N TRP A 5 4.88 -23.67 -3.08
CA TRP A 5 6.19 -23.07 -2.80
C TRP A 5 7.36 -23.89 -3.34
N ASN A 6 7.29 -25.22 -3.24
CA ASN A 6 8.40 -26.08 -3.65
C ASN A 6 8.60 -26.07 -5.17
N LYS A 7 7.57 -25.71 -5.93
CA LYS A 7 7.58 -25.63 -7.40
C LYS A 7 7.83 -24.22 -7.93
N LEU A 8 7.85 -23.19 -7.08
CA LEU A 8 8.13 -21.82 -7.51
C LEU A 8 9.55 -21.67 -8.01
N SER A 9 9.71 -20.83 -9.03
CA SER A 9 11.02 -20.48 -9.57
C SER A 9 11.86 -19.78 -8.50
N ARG A 10 13.19 -19.89 -8.61
CA ARG A 10 14.10 -19.12 -7.73
C ARG A 10 13.84 -17.61 -7.83
N ASN A 11 13.45 -17.12 -9.01
CA ASN A 11 13.18 -15.70 -9.21
C ASN A 11 11.95 -15.23 -8.44
N GLU A 12 10.83 -15.98 -8.49
CA GLU A 12 9.65 -15.68 -7.67
C GLU A 12 9.99 -15.68 -6.18
N LYS A 13 10.74 -16.69 -5.71
CA LYS A 13 11.13 -16.79 -4.29
C LYS A 13 11.93 -15.58 -3.81
N ARG A 14 12.74 -14.96 -4.69
CA ARG A 14 13.56 -13.77 -4.37
C ARG A 14 12.75 -12.50 -4.12
N THR A 15 11.48 -12.49 -4.52
CA THR A 15 10.50 -11.45 -4.17
C THR A 15 9.61 -11.93 -3.02
N LEU A 16 9.12 -13.16 -3.07
CA LEU A 16 8.13 -13.66 -2.12
C LEU A 16 8.65 -13.79 -0.68
N VAL A 17 9.96 -13.93 -0.46
CA VAL A 17 10.51 -13.87 0.90
C VAL A 17 10.31 -12.48 1.55
N CYS A 18 10.29 -11.41 0.76
CA CYS A 18 9.99 -10.05 1.23
C CYS A 18 8.48 -9.86 1.43
N ALA A 19 7.67 -10.41 0.51
CA ALA A 19 6.20 -10.38 0.53
C ALA A 19 5.55 -11.18 1.69
N GLN A 20 6.36 -11.78 2.57
CA GLN A 20 5.87 -12.32 3.84
C GLN A 20 5.48 -11.21 4.83
N CYS A 21 6.06 -10.01 4.68
CA CYS A 21 5.90 -8.91 5.64
C CYS A 21 5.68 -7.55 4.97
N HIS A 22 6.33 -7.29 3.83
CA HIS A 22 6.23 -6.03 3.08
C HIS A 22 5.00 -6.03 2.16
N VAL A 23 3.83 -6.06 2.81
CA VAL A 23 2.50 -6.19 2.23
C VAL A 23 1.46 -5.41 3.03
N GLU A 24 0.34 -5.12 2.40
CA GLU A 24 -0.88 -4.73 3.11
C GLU A 24 -1.46 -5.92 3.88
N TYR A 25 -2.00 -5.66 5.07
CA TYR A 25 -2.68 -6.69 5.87
C TYR A 25 -3.72 -6.12 6.82
N TYR A 26 -4.67 -6.98 7.21
CA TYR A 26 -5.63 -6.69 8.28
C TYR A 26 -5.79 -7.87 9.24
N PHE A 27 -6.48 -7.62 10.36
CA PHE A 27 -6.82 -8.65 11.33
C PHE A 27 -8.26 -9.12 11.18
N THR A 28 -8.42 -10.45 11.08
CA THR A 28 -9.73 -11.08 10.90
C THR A 28 -10.67 -10.75 12.07
N HIS A 29 -11.84 -10.21 11.74
CA HIS A 29 -12.91 -10.03 12.70
C HIS A 29 -13.41 -11.39 13.20
N LYS A 30 -13.73 -11.49 14.50
CA LYS A 30 -14.11 -12.75 15.18
C LYS A 30 -15.28 -13.50 14.53
N ASP A 31 -16.15 -12.80 13.80
CA ASP A 31 -17.32 -13.39 13.14
C ASP A 31 -16.98 -14.09 11.81
N ASN A 32 -15.78 -13.86 11.26
CA ASN A 32 -15.36 -14.38 9.95
C ASN A 32 -14.23 -15.42 10.02
N GLY A 33 -13.74 -15.74 11.23
CA GLY A 33 -12.66 -16.70 11.43
C GLY A 33 -11.95 -16.53 12.76
N PRO A 34 -10.78 -17.17 12.96
CA PRO A 34 -9.98 -17.00 14.16
C PRO A 34 -9.65 -15.53 14.40
N ALA A 35 -10.15 -14.97 15.50
CA ALA A 35 -10.01 -13.55 15.81
C ALA A 35 -8.54 -13.13 15.86
N GLY A 36 -8.21 -12.02 15.20
CA GLY A 36 -6.84 -11.48 15.19
C GLY A 36 -5.88 -12.17 14.20
N ARG A 37 -6.35 -13.14 13.42
CA ARG A 37 -5.53 -13.77 12.39
C ARG A 37 -5.17 -12.76 11.29
N PRO A 38 -3.88 -12.61 10.91
CA PRO A 38 -3.48 -11.74 9.81
C PRO A 38 -3.91 -12.32 8.46
N VAL A 39 -4.39 -11.46 7.57
CA VAL A 39 -4.82 -11.78 6.22
C VAL A 39 -4.31 -10.68 5.27
N PHE A 40 -3.87 -11.09 4.08
CA PHE A 40 -3.53 -10.17 2.99
C PHE A 40 -4.75 -10.02 2.07
N PRO A 41 -5.28 -8.81 1.83
CA PRO A 41 -6.54 -8.58 1.11
C PRO A 41 -6.38 -8.65 -0.43
N LEU A 42 -5.81 -9.74 -0.93
CA LEU A 42 -5.31 -9.85 -2.32
C LEU A 42 -6.24 -10.63 -3.26
N ASP A 43 -7.43 -11.05 -2.78
CA ASP A 43 -8.35 -11.87 -3.55
C ASP A 43 -8.94 -11.14 -4.78
N ASN A 44 -9.04 -9.81 -4.71
CA ASN A 44 -9.58 -8.97 -5.79
C ASN A 44 -8.50 -8.42 -6.72
N GLY A 45 -7.22 -8.49 -6.35
CA GLY A 45 -6.11 -7.84 -7.05
C GLY A 45 -5.14 -7.15 -6.09
N PHE A 46 -4.18 -6.41 -6.66
CA PHE A 46 -3.10 -5.75 -5.91
C PHE A 46 -3.30 -4.23 -5.82
N GLY A 47 -4.14 -3.64 -6.67
CA GLY A 47 -4.31 -2.18 -6.70
C GLY A 47 -5.17 -1.66 -5.55
N PRO A 48 -5.09 -0.36 -5.23
CA PRO A 48 -5.89 0.25 -4.16
C PRO A 48 -7.40 0.13 -4.43
N GLY A 49 -7.82 0.14 -5.69
CA GLY A 49 -9.22 -0.09 -6.07
C GLY A 49 -9.70 -1.50 -5.74
N ASP A 50 -8.86 -2.50 -6.01
CA ASP A 50 -9.18 -3.91 -5.74
C ASP A 50 -9.32 -4.16 -4.24
N MET A 51 -8.36 -3.66 -3.46
CA MET A 51 -8.38 -3.73 -1.99
C MET A 51 -9.57 -2.98 -1.40
N TYR A 52 -9.91 -1.81 -1.95
CA TYR A 52 -11.11 -1.08 -1.50
C TYR A 52 -12.39 -1.89 -1.72
N GLU A 53 -12.56 -2.51 -2.89
CA GLU A 53 -13.70 -3.39 -3.14
C GLU A 53 -13.68 -4.63 -2.24
N TYR A 54 -12.51 -5.19 -1.94
CA TYR A 54 -12.37 -6.29 -0.97
C TYR A 54 -12.87 -5.89 0.42
N TYR A 55 -12.51 -4.70 0.88
CA TYR A 55 -12.87 -4.15 2.19
C TYR A 55 -14.33 -3.65 2.31
N LYS A 56 -15.13 -3.70 1.24
CA LYS A 56 -16.59 -3.54 1.35
C LYS A 56 -17.29 -4.72 2.03
N SER A 57 -16.56 -5.79 2.28
CA SER A 57 -16.99 -6.94 3.08
C SER A 57 -15.92 -7.27 4.15
N HIS A 58 -15.95 -8.46 4.74
CA HIS A 58 -14.97 -8.94 5.75
C HIS A 58 -14.99 -8.23 7.13
N GLY A 59 -15.91 -7.30 7.36
CA GLY A 59 -16.24 -6.75 8.69
C GLY A 59 -17.21 -7.63 9.50
N PRO A 60 -17.79 -7.11 10.61
CA PRO A 60 -18.74 -7.85 11.45
C PRO A 60 -19.92 -8.45 10.68
N LYS A 61 -20.47 -9.56 11.17
CA LYS A 61 -21.65 -10.19 10.57
C LYS A 61 -22.91 -9.37 10.83
N GLN A 62 -23.72 -9.20 9.80
CA GLN A 62 -25.04 -8.59 9.87
C GLN A 62 -26.11 -9.65 10.20
N ALA A 63 -27.32 -9.20 10.54
CA ALA A 63 -28.43 -10.08 10.91
C ALA A 63 -28.83 -11.07 9.80
N ASP A 64 -28.56 -10.72 8.53
CA ASP A 64 -28.81 -11.55 7.36
C ASP A 64 -27.66 -12.52 7.03
N GLY A 65 -26.60 -12.54 7.84
CA GLY A 65 -25.41 -13.38 7.65
C GLY A 65 -24.37 -12.82 6.66
N SER A 66 -24.64 -11.68 6.01
CA SER A 66 -23.65 -10.97 5.21
C SER A 66 -22.59 -10.32 6.11
N SER A 67 -21.40 -10.05 5.57
CA SER A 67 -20.37 -9.31 6.31
C SER A 67 -20.46 -7.82 5.94
N ALA A 68 -20.50 -6.96 6.94
CA ALA A 68 -20.43 -5.51 6.75
C ALA A 68 -19.05 -5.10 6.19
N PRO A 69 -18.88 -3.85 5.73
CA PRO A 69 -17.57 -3.32 5.38
C PRO A 69 -16.58 -3.43 6.54
N PHE A 70 -15.35 -3.84 6.24
CA PHE A 70 -14.26 -3.91 7.21
C PHE A 70 -13.96 -2.52 7.80
N THR A 71 -13.54 -2.42 9.05
CA THR A 71 -13.20 -1.12 9.66
C THR A 71 -12.11 -1.31 10.70
N ASP A 72 -10.99 -0.62 10.53
CA ASP A 72 -9.90 -0.63 11.51
C ASP A 72 -10.22 0.29 12.69
N TRP A 73 -10.68 1.51 12.41
CA TRP A 73 -11.12 2.47 13.41
C TRP A 73 -12.19 3.41 12.86
N VAL A 74 -12.92 4.06 13.77
CA VAL A 74 -13.80 5.17 13.41
C VAL A 74 -13.06 6.48 13.69
N HIS A 75 -12.88 7.32 12.66
CA HIS A 75 -12.17 8.58 12.79
C HIS A 75 -12.85 9.49 13.83
N ALA A 76 -12.09 9.94 14.83
CA ALA A 76 -12.65 10.58 16.02
C ALA A 76 -13.40 11.90 15.73
N ALA A 77 -13.00 12.66 14.71
CA ALA A 77 -13.66 13.91 14.33
C ALA A 77 -14.87 13.68 13.41
N SER A 78 -14.64 13.25 12.16
CA SER A 78 -15.68 13.04 11.14
C SER A 78 -16.62 11.86 11.38
N LYS A 79 -16.27 10.94 12.29
CA LYS A 79 -16.99 9.68 12.56
C LYS A 79 -17.06 8.71 11.36
N VAL A 80 -16.15 8.86 10.40
CA VAL A 80 -16.06 7.96 9.24
C VAL A 80 -15.37 6.65 9.66
N PRO A 81 -15.90 5.47 9.30
CA PRO A 81 -15.20 4.21 9.46
C PRO A 81 -14.04 4.11 8.45
N MET A 82 -12.81 3.92 8.93
CA MET A 82 -11.59 3.99 8.12
C MET A 82 -10.96 2.61 7.88
N ILE A 83 -10.09 2.56 6.87
CA ILE A 83 -9.14 1.47 6.60
C ILE A 83 -7.74 2.05 6.81
N LYS A 84 -6.83 1.28 7.43
CA LYS A 84 -5.40 1.61 7.47
C LYS A 84 -4.72 0.85 6.36
N MET A 85 -3.84 1.50 5.62
CA MET A 85 -2.91 0.82 4.72
C MET A 85 -1.54 0.64 5.37
N GLN A 86 -0.89 -0.50 5.19
CA GLN A 86 0.41 -0.82 5.75
C GLN A 86 1.35 -1.25 4.62
N HIS A 87 2.45 -0.51 4.45
CA HIS A 87 3.63 -0.87 3.65
C HIS A 87 3.38 -1.87 2.48
N PRO A 88 2.57 -1.49 1.47
CA PRO A 88 2.16 -2.39 0.37
C PRO A 88 3.24 -2.47 -0.72
N GLU A 89 4.50 -2.73 -0.34
CA GLU A 89 5.61 -2.74 -1.30
C GLU A 89 5.44 -3.84 -2.35
N TYR A 90 5.06 -5.06 -1.96
CA TYR A 90 4.91 -6.16 -2.92
C TYR A 90 3.80 -5.86 -3.94
N GLU A 91 2.66 -5.38 -3.46
CA GLU A 91 1.49 -5.06 -4.26
C GLU A 91 1.75 -3.89 -5.21
N THR A 92 2.52 -2.90 -4.76
CA THR A 92 2.94 -1.75 -5.58
C THR A 92 4.00 -2.13 -6.61
N PHE A 93 4.93 -3.02 -6.23
CA PHE A 93 6.06 -3.40 -7.07
C PHE A 93 5.69 -4.37 -8.20
N ILE A 94 4.77 -5.32 -7.94
CA ILE A 94 4.60 -6.51 -8.78
C ILE A 94 4.18 -6.21 -10.22
N ASP A 95 3.43 -5.14 -10.45
CA ASP A 95 3.02 -4.64 -11.77
C ASP A 95 3.74 -3.35 -12.20
N GLY A 96 4.62 -2.81 -11.36
CA GLY A 96 5.55 -1.74 -11.70
C GLY A 96 6.54 -2.15 -12.78
N THR A 97 7.27 -1.18 -13.35
CA THR A 97 8.15 -1.43 -14.52
C THR A 97 9.21 -2.50 -14.24
N HIS A 98 9.74 -2.56 -13.02
CA HIS A 98 10.73 -3.57 -12.63
C HIS A 98 10.08 -4.92 -12.33
N GLY A 99 9.04 -4.96 -11.50
CA GLY A 99 8.37 -6.21 -11.11
C GLY A 99 7.73 -6.92 -12.31
N ALA A 100 7.03 -6.17 -13.17
CA ALA A 100 6.43 -6.71 -14.39
C ALA A 100 7.49 -7.23 -15.39
N ALA A 101 8.71 -6.66 -15.38
CA ALA A 101 9.84 -7.14 -16.17
C ALA A 101 10.59 -8.33 -15.53
N GLY A 102 10.13 -8.83 -14.37
CA GLY A 102 10.72 -9.98 -13.70
C GLY A 102 11.95 -9.66 -12.84
N VAL A 103 12.24 -8.39 -12.57
CA VAL A 103 13.21 -8.02 -11.54
C VAL A 103 12.64 -8.39 -10.18
N SER A 104 13.49 -8.79 -9.23
CA SER A 104 13.10 -9.19 -7.88
C SER A 104 13.59 -8.20 -6.82
N CYS A 105 12.95 -8.17 -5.64
CA CYS A 105 13.40 -7.35 -4.51
C CYS A 105 14.89 -7.59 -4.21
N ALA A 106 15.31 -8.85 -4.25
CA ALA A 106 16.68 -9.25 -3.99
C ALA A 106 17.69 -8.86 -5.08
N ASP A 107 17.27 -8.39 -6.26
CA ASP A 107 18.20 -7.83 -7.26
C ASP A 107 18.69 -6.44 -6.82
N CYS A 108 17.79 -5.63 -6.25
CA CYS A 108 18.09 -4.26 -5.82
C CYS A 108 18.55 -4.18 -4.35
N HIS A 109 17.93 -4.93 -3.45
CA HIS A 109 18.16 -4.82 -2.00
C HIS A 109 19.08 -5.91 -1.42
N MET A 110 19.35 -6.95 -2.19
CA MET A 110 20.31 -8.00 -1.84
C MET A 110 21.29 -8.26 -2.99
N PRO A 111 21.89 -7.19 -3.57
CA PRO A 111 22.75 -7.33 -4.74
C PRO A 111 23.94 -8.22 -4.40
N TYR A 112 24.48 -8.87 -5.41
CA TYR A 112 25.73 -9.58 -5.22
C TYR A 112 26.87 -8.60 -4.94
N GLN A 113 27.66 -8.92 -3.93
CA GLN A 113 28.87 -8.19 -3.55
C GLN A 113 30.06 -9.16 -3.46
N ARG A 114 31.28 -8.62 -3.55
CA ARG A 114 32.52 -9.37 -3.31
C ARG A 114 33.02 -9.11 -1.90
N VAL A 115 33.10 -10.15 -1.10
CA VAL A 115 33.70 -10.14 0.25
C VAL A 115 34.73 -11.26 0.28
N ASP A 116 35.97 -10.92 0.64
CA ASP A 116 37.11 -11.85 0.68
C ASP A 116 37.28 -12.68 -0.60
N GLY A 117 37.13 -12.01 -1.76
CA GLY A 117 37.26 -12.62 -3.09
C GLY A 117 36.06 -13.45 -3.56
N LYS A 118 35.08 -13.73 -2.70
CA LYS A 118 33.89 -14.54 -3.02
C LYS A 118 32.66 -13.68 -3.29
N LYS A 119 31.82 -14.13 -4.22
CA LYS A 119 30.53 -13.49 -4.54
C LYS A 119 29.48 -13.98 -3.54
N VAL A 120 28.90 -13.06 -2.78
CA VAL A 120 27.84 -13.33 -1.80
C VAL A 120 26.65 -12.40 -2.05
N SER A 121 25.43 -12.82 -1.69
CA SER A 121 24.29 -11.90 -1.66
C SER A 121 24.42 -10.97 -0.45
N SER A 122 24.32 -9.67 -0.68
CA SER A 122 24.21 -8.72 0.43
C SER A 122 23.00 -9.05 1.28
N HIS A 123 23.17 -9.04 2.61
CA HIS A 123 22.08 -9.11 3.58
C HIS A 123 21.89 -7.77 4.31
N TRP A 124 22.53 -6.71 3.81
CA TRP A 124 22.25 -5.34 4.25
C TRP A 124 21.06 -4.80 3.47
N MET A 125 19.86 -5.14 3.94
CA MET A 125 18.58 -4.76 3.33
C MET A 125 18.28 -3.30 3.71
N THR A 126 18.73 -2.37 2.89
CA THR A 126 18.59 -0.91 3.10
C THR A 126 18.24 -0.21 1.78
N SER A 127 18.01 1.10 1.82
CA SER A 127 17.93 1.93 0.61
C SER A 127 19.15 1.73 -0.29
N PRO A 128 18.97 1.33 -1.56
CA PRO A 128 20.05 1.22 -2.54
C PRO A 128 20.75 2.55 -2.81
N LEU A 129 20.07 3.68 -2.56
CA LEU A 129 20.63 5.02 -2.73
C LEU A 129 21.77 5.37 -1.78
N LYS A 130 21.96 4.59 -0.69
CA LYS A 130 23.09 4.75 0.22
C LYS A 130 24.44 4.44 -0.44
N ASP A 131 24.45 3.69 -1.54
CA ASP A 131 25.66 3.44 -2.31
C ASP A 131 25.89 4.60 -3.30
N PRO A 132 26.94 5.43 -3.15
CA PRO A 132 27.20 6.53 -4.07
C PRO A 132 27.36 6.07 -5.52
N GLU A 133 27.82 4.84 -5.72
CA GLU A 133 28.06 4.23 -7.03
C GLU A 133 26.85 3.49 -7.61
N LEU A 134 25.77 3.32 -6.84
CA LEU A 134 24.57 2.54 -7.20
C LEU A 134 24.90 1.19 -7.86
N ARG A 135 25.82 0.43 -7.26
CA ARG A 135 26.34 -0.82 -7.82
C ARG A 135 25.26 -1.88 -8.02
N ALA A 136 24.22 -1.88 -7.19
CA ALA A 136 23.05 -2.76 -7.35
C ALA A 136 22.37 -2.54 -8.71
N CYS A 137 22.12 -1.26 -9.06
CA CYS A 137 21.44 -0.86 -10.29
C CYS A 137 22.32 -1.12 -11.53
N ARG A 138 23.63 -0.86 -11.40
CA ARG A 138 24.58 -0.94 -12.53
C ARG A 138 24.96 -2.37 -12.95
N GLN A 139 24.46 -3.39 -12.25
CA GLN A 139 24.52 -4.77 -12.77
C GLN A 139 23.68 -4.93 -14.06
N CYS A 140 22.61 -4.15 -14.20
CA CYS A 140 21.73 -4.12 -15.37
C CYS A 140 21.92 -2.84 -16.18
N HIS A 141 22.10 -1.69 -15.53
CA HIS A 141 22.26 -0.38 -16.16
C HIS A 141 23.74 0.02 -16.26
N ALA A 142 24.56 -0.86 -16.84
CA ALA A 142 26.02 -0.69 -16.90
C ALA A 142 26.44 0.57 -17.68
N ASP A 143 25.60 1.03 -18.61
CA ASP A 143 25.84 2.20 -19.46
C ASP A 143 25.41 3.54 -18.83
N LYS A 144 24.88 3.51 -17.59
CA LYS A 144 24.45 4.72 -16.87
C LYS A 144 25.38 5.03 -15.71
N THR A 145 25.58 6.32 -15.46
CA THR A 145 26.28 6.81 -14.26
C THR A 145 25.38 6.72 -13.04
N ALA A 146 25.98 6.68 -11.84
CA ALA A 146 25.23 6.69 -10.59
C ALA A 146 24.38 7.96 -10.44
N ASP A 147 24.89 9.11 -10.88
CA ASP A 147 24.14 10.37 -10.84
C ASP A 147 22.93 10.37 -11.77
N TYR A 148 23.07 9.80 -12.98
CA TYR A 148 21.92 9.64 -13.87
C TYR A 148 20.83 8.80 -13.20
N LEU A 149 21.19 7.62 -12.68
CA LEU A 149 20.25 6.70 -12.05
C LEU A 149 19.59 7.35 -10.84
N ARG A 150 20.36 7.98 -9.95
CA ARG A 150 19.84 8.72 -8.79
C ARG A 150 18.88 9.83 -9.21
N GLY A 151 19.22 10.60 -10.25
CA GLY A 151 18.36 11.62 -10.80
C GLY A 151 17.02 11.08 -11.31
N ARG A 152 17.00 9.88 -11.92
CA ARG A 152 15.75 9.22 -12.33
C ARG A 152 14.91 8.73 -11.16
N VAL A 153 15.53 8.24 -10.09
CA VAL A 153 14.81 7.89 -8.85
C VAL A 153 14.16 9.13 -8.24
N LEU A 154 14.95 10.18 -8.01
CA LEU A 154 14.49 11.44 -7.40
C LEU A 154 13.41 12.12 -8.25
N TYR A 155 13.49 12.04 -9.58
CA TYR A 155 12.47 12.58 -10.48
C TYR A 155 11.06 12.06 -10.17
N THR A 156 10.95 10.78 -9.83
CA THR A 156 9.67 10.16 -9.45
C THR A 156 9.31 10.53 -8.01
N GLN A 157 10.24 10.32 -7.07
CA GLN A 157 10.00 10.56 -5.64
C GLN A 157 9.56 11.99 -5.33
N GLU A 158 10.18 12.99 -5.98
CA GLU A 158 9.81 14.40 -5.80
C GLU A 158 8.36 14.67 -6.21
N LYS A 159 7.91 14.08 -7.33
CA LYS A 159 6.53 14.25 -7.82
C LYS A 159 5.54 13.50 -6.95
N THR A 160 5.86 12.27 -6.58
CA THR A 160 5.04 11.46 -5.68
C THR A 160 4.85 12.17 -4.35
N PHE A 161 5.94 12.60 -3.71
CA PHE A 161 5.87 13.25 -2.41
C PHE A 161 5.12 14.59 -2.46
N THR A 162 5.36 15.40 -3.50
CA THR A 162 4.64 16.68 -3.67
C THR A 162 3.13 16.48 -3.81
N GLN A 163 2.70 15.48 -4.58
CA GLN A 163 1.26 15.20 -4.76
C GLN A 163 0.65 14.51 -3.54
N LEU A 164 1.41 13.66 -2.85
CA LEU A 164 0.98 13.02 -1.62
C LEU A 164 0.60 14.06 -0.54
N LEU A 165 1.44 15.07 -0.33
CA LEU A 165 1.15 16.14 0.63
C LEU A 165 -0.15 16.88 0.31
N LYS A 166 -0.41 17.16 -0.98
CA LYS A 166 -1.67 17.78 -1.42
C LYS A 166 -2.87 16.87 -1.18
N ALA A 167 -2.74 15.58 -1.47
CA ALA A 167 -3.81 14.60 -1.21
C ALA A 167 -4.14 14.49 0.28
N GLN A 168 -3.12 14.52 1.14
CA GLN A 168 -3.29 14.52 2.60
C GLN A 168 -3.97 15.80 3.10
N GLU A 169 -3.58 16.98 2.59
CA GLU A 169 -4.24 18.25 2.92
C GLU A 169 -5.73 18.22 2.53
N GLU A 170 -6.07 17.75 1.33
CA GLU A 170 -7.46 17.63 0.89
C GLU A 170 -8.23 16.57 1.70
N SER A 171 -7.57 15.49 2.12
CA SER A 171 -8.18 14.48 3.00
C SER A 171 -8.53 15.08 4.37
N VAL A 172 -7.66 15.91 4.95
CA VAL A 172 -7.96 16.64 6.20
C VAL A 172 -9.16 17.57 6.01
N ARG A 173 -9.21 18.33 4.90
CA ARG A 173 -10.35 19.20 4.58
C ARG A 173 -11.65 18.41 4.41
N ALA A 174 -11.59 17.23 3.79
CA ALA A 174 -12.75 16.37 3.63
C ALA A 174 -13.27 15.82 4.97
N HIS A 175 -12.36 15.41 5.87
CA HIS A 175 -12.72 15.06 7.24
C HIS A 175 -13.38 16.22 8.00
N GLU A 176 -12.83 17.44 7.85
CA GLU A 176 -13.39 18.63 8.48
C GLU A 176 -14.76 19.01 7.92
N ALA A 177 -14.95 18.93 6.60
CA ALA A 177 -16.24 19.17 5.96
C ALA A 177 -17.31 18.21 6.48
N VAL A 178 -17.00 16.90 6.58
CA VAL A 178 -17.92 15.92 7.17
C VAL A 178 -18.17 16.20 8.65
N ARG A 179 -17.16 16.61 9.42
CA ARG A 179 -17.32 16.97 10.84
C ARG A 179 -18.25 18.16 11.03
N LEU A 180 -18.07 19.22 10.24
CA LEU A 180 -18.92 20.41 10.26
C LEU A 180 -20.35 20.06 9.83
N ALA A 181 -20.49 19.28 8.76
CA ALA A 181 -21.80 18.83 8.30
C ALA A 181 -22.53 18.01 9.37
N ASN A 182 -21.85 17.08 10.07
CA ASN A 182 -22.43 16.31 11.17
C ASN A 182 -23.03 17.19 12.29
N ALA A 183 -22.50 18.40 12.49
CA ALA A 183 -22.95 19.34 13.53
C ALA A 183 -24.16 20.19 13.11
N VAL A 184 -24.63 20.09 11.87
CA VAL A 184 -25.82 20.82 11.38
C VAL A 184 -27.08 20.31 12.10
N PRO A 185 -27.86 21.20 12.75
CA PRO A 185 -29.10 20.83 13.43
C PRO A 185 -30.14 20.20 12.49
N ALA A 186 -30.97 19.29 13.00
CA ALA A 186 -31.91 18.52 12.18
C ALA A 186 -32.89 19.41 11.40
N GLU A 187 -33.31 20.51 11.99
CA GLU A 187 -34.22 21.49 11.42
C GLU A 187 -33.63 22.31 10.26
N GLN A 188 -32.30 22.28 10.08
CA GLN A 188 -31.59 22.97 8.99
C GLN A 188 -31.18 22.02 7.85
N ARG A 189 -31.47 20.71 7.98
CA ARG A 189 -31.06 19.70 7.00
C ARG A 189 -32.03 19.68 5.82
N ALA A 190 -31.48 19.63 4.62
CA ALA A 190 -32.25 19.36 3.41
C ALA A 190 -32.77 17.90 3.41
N ALA A 191 -33.84 17.63 2.65
CA ALA A 191 -34.47 16.30 2.60
C ALA A 191 -33.52 15.17 2.16
N ASN A 192 -32.49 15.47 1.36
CA ASN A 192 -31.49 14.53 0.88
C ASN A 192 -30.20 14.48 1.73
N TYR A 193 -30.18 15.15 2.89
CA TYR A 193 -28.97 15.30 3.72
C TYR A 193 -28.35 13.96 4.11
N ASP A 194 -29.14 12.99 4.60
CA ASP A 194 -28.58 11.72 5.10
C ASP A 194 -27.94 10.88 3.99
N SER A 195 -28.53 10.92 2.79
CA SER A 195 -27.98 10.26 1.60
C SER A 195 -26.64 10.88 1.20
N LEU A 196 -26.58 12.21 1.11
CA LEU A 196 -25.35 12.94 0.79
C LEU A 196 -24.27 12.72 1.86
N MET A 197 -24.64 12.64 3.13
CA MET A 197 -23.70 12.35 4.21
C MET A 197 -23.18 10.92 4.16
N ALA A 198 -23.97 9.95 3.73
CA ALA A 198 -23.49 8.58 3.51
C ALA A 198 -22.44 8.55 2.37
N GLU A 199 -22.73 9.20 1.24
CA GLU A 199 -21.81 9.31 0.11
C GLU A 199 -20.52 10.07 0.48
N ALA A 200 -20.64 11.20 1.19
CA ALA A 200 -19.48 11.98 1.62
C ALA A 200 -18.55 11.19 2.55
N ARG A 201 -19.11 10.42 3.50
CA ARG A 201 -18.31 9.56 4.40
C ARG A 201 -17.61 8.46 3.62
N GLU A 202 -18.28 7.86 2.64
CA GLU A 202 -17.70 6.84 1.76
C GLU A 202 -16.54 7.42 0.93
N MET A 203 -16.68 8.64 0.40
CA MET A 203 -15.61 9.31 -0.33
C MET A 203 -14.42 9.69 0.55
N VAL A 204 -14.65 10.09 1.81
CA VAL A 204 -13.56 10.29 2.78
C VAL A 204 -12.80 8.99 3.03
N ARG A 205 -13.52 7.90 3.29
CA ARG A 205 -12.95 6.56 3.51
C ARG A 205 -12.13 6.11 2.30
N LYS A 206 -12.70 6.20 1.09
CA LYS A 206 -12.04 5.81 -0.16
C LYS A 206 -10.82 6.68 -0.46
N GLY A 207 -10.98 8.00 -0.39
CA GLY A 207 -9.90 8.95 -0.64
C GLY A 207 -8.72 8.73 0.30
N GLN A 208 -9.00 8.45 1.58
CA GLN A 208 -7.93 8.14 2.52
C GLN A 208 -7.21 6.83 2.22
N LEU A 209 -7.93 5.75 1.91
CA LEU A 209 -7.28 4.49 1.52
C LEU A 209 -6.29 4.70 0.35
N TYR A 210 -6.69 5.48 -0.66
CA TYR A 210 -5.87 5.68 -1.85
C TYR A 210 -4.58 6.45 -1.56
N TRP A 211 -4.60 7.52 -0.76
CA TRP A 211 -3.36 8.21 -0.41
C TRP A 211 -2.54 7.42 0.61
N ASP A 212 -3.17 6.69 1.53
CA ASP A 212 -2.46 5.89 2.55
C ASP A 212 -1.75 4.70 1.90
N TYR A 213 -2.30 4.11 0.84
CA TYR A 213 -1.64 3.08 0.02
C TYR A 213 -0.29 3.58 -0.51
N VAL A 214 -0.25 4.82 -1.02
CA VAL A 214 0.99 5.44 -1.51
C VAL A 214 1.89 5.92 -0.38
N SER A 215 1.31 6.46 0.70
CA SER A 215 2.05 7.02 1.83
C SER A 215 2.76 5.97 2.67
N ALA A 216 2.13 4.81 2.84
CA ALA A 216 2.66 3.73 3.66
C ALA A 216 3.76 2.94 2.94
N GLU A 217 3.80 3.03 1.60
CA GLU A 217 4.79 2.38 0.74
C GLU A 217 6.15 3.10 0.80
N ASN A 218 7.22 2.34 1.00
CA ASN A 218 8.51 2.88 1.41
C ASN A 218 9.39 3.45 0.28
N SER A 219 9.06 3.21 -1.00
CA SER A 219 9.87 3.67 -2.13
C SER A 219 9.57 5.11 -2.55
N VAL A 220 8.50 5.70 -2.03
CA VAL A 220 7.97 7.00 -2.47
C VAL A 220 7.64 6.95 -3.97
N GLY A 221 7.02 5.85 -4.39
CA GLY A 221 6.54 5.60 -5.76
C GLY A 221 7.61 5.23 -6.78
N PHE A 222 8.82 4.83 -6.36
CA PHE A 222 9.86 4.38 -7.29
C PHE A 222 9.76 2.89 -7.68
N HIS A 223 9.18 2.05 -6.82
CA HIS A 223 8.81 0.68 -7.19
C HIS A 223 7.86 0.67 -8.38
#